data_AF-A0A445B7I1-F1
#
_entry.id   AF-A0A445B7I1-F1
#
_cell.length_a   1.000
_cell.length_b   1.000
_cell.length_c   1.000
_cell.angle_alpha   90.00
_cell.angle_beta   90.00
_cell.angle_gamma   90.00
#
_symmetry.space_group_name_H-M   'P 1'
#
loop_
_entity.id
_entity.type
_entity.pdbx_description
1 polymer ?
#
loop_
_entity_poly.entity_id
_entity_poly.type
_entity_poly.pdbx_seq_one_letter_code
_entity_poly.pdbx_strand_id
1 'polypeptide(L)'
;MADSSTSSTSQSDSKTKQPFHFRAKIEVQNIQVIANLRNLHQHTIKLSVKNLKRKQSNNTQEKMAARNQTKDLKCATHLLSDKFRNMSEEKKAIVRDLGFGGLMHIPPLRVHHQLLRELANNFKLGENRLETGYDSFKITPRKIGHALGINATGDLFPEKVEYKKLSEDDKIIFRRFQGKTLKSLTDEMMEIGVGNEKERLMFKRIFILYIQMAFLLPTTINKISPVHLPPIFKMDSITERNWGGMF
;
A
#
# COMPACT_ATOMS: atom_id res chain seq x y z
N MET A 1 -36.24 -98.45 -49.06
CA MET A 1 -36.18 -99.22 -47.81
C MET A 1 -35.28 -100.41 -48.05
N ALA A 2 -34.38 -100.71 -47.10
CA ALA A 2 -33.36 -101.78 -47.11
C ALA A 2 -32.27 -101.57 -48.20
N ASP A 3 -30.95 -101.65 -47.99
CA ASP A 3 -30.18 -102.45 -47.03
C ASP A 3 -28.88 -101.78 -46.54
N SER A 4 -28.54 -102.18 -45.32
CA SER A 4 -27.29 -102.18 -44.55
C SER A 4 -26.02 -102.58 -45.32
N SER A 5 -24.84 -102.13 -44.85
CA SER A 5 -23.77 -102.99 -44.25
C SER A 5 -22.39 -102.33 -44.11
N THR A 6 -21.98 -102.18 -42.84
CA THR A 6 -20.71 -102.50 -42.15
C THR A 6 -19.30 -102.48 -42.79
N SER A 7 -18.35 -101.95 -41.98
CA SER A 7 -16.95 -102.42 -41.72
C SER A 7 -15.87 -102.06 -42.78
N SER A 8 -14.63 -101.65 -42.49
CA SER A 8 -13.64 -102.02 -41.45
C SER A 8 -12.52 -100.95 -41.27
N THR A 9 -11.84 -101.03 -40.13
CA THR A 9 -10.67 -100.26 -39.67
C THR A 9 -9.37 -100.62 -40.40
N SER A 10 -8.49 -99.63 -40.64
CA SER A 10 -7.03 -99.84 -40.67
C SER A 10 -6.30 -98.65 -40.02
N GLN A 11 -5.44 -98.98 -39.05
CA GLN A 11 -4.48 -98.08 -38.41
C GLN A 11 -3.23 -97.94 -39.29
N SER A 12 -2.67 -96.73 -39.40
CA SER A 12 -1.21 -96.53 -39.25
C SER A 12 -0.81 -95.06 -39.09
N ASP A 13 -0.16 -94.84 -37.96
CA ASP A 13 1.01 -94.00 -37.70
C ASP A 13 0.93 -92.47 -37.75
N SER A 14 0.72 -91.96 -36.54
CA SER A 14 1.09 -90.64 -36.05
C SER A 14 2.55 -90.27 -36.32
N LYS A 15 2.76 -89.13 -37.01
CA LYS A 15 3.89 -88.24 -36.75
C LYS A 15 3.37 -86.85 -36.44
N THR A 16 3.12 -86.59 -35.16
CA THR A 16 2.87 -85.24 -34.63
C THR A 16 4.10 -84.36 -34.85
N LYS A 17 4.02 -83.39 -35.76
CA LYS A 17 4.81 -82.15 -35.69
C LYS A 17 3.98 -81.10 -34.96
N GLN A 18 4.32 -80.83 -33.71
CA GLN A 18 3.82 -79.71 -32.92
C GLN A 18 4.07 -78.38 -33.66
N PRO A 19 3.04 -77.57 -33.99
CA PRO A 19 3.26 -76.19 -34.41
C PRO A 19 3.60 -75.35 -33.18
N PHE A 20 4.76 -74.70 -33.24
CA PHE A 20 5.34 -73.86 -32.19
C PHE A 20 4.38 -72.75 -31.69
N HIS A 21 4.15 -72.70 -30.37
CA HIS A 21 3.42 -71.63 -29.66
C HIS A 21 4.22 -70.30 -29.53
N PHE A 22 4.83 -69.80 -30.60
CA PHE A 22 5.67 -68.59 -30.53
C PHE A 22 4.92 -67.28 -30.82
N ARG A 23 3.71 -67.32 -31.40
CA ARG A 23 3.00 -66.10 -31.85
C ARG A 23 2.16 -65.42 -30.77
N ALA A 24 1.48 -66.19 -29.90
CA ALA A 24 0.54 -65.64 -28.91
C ALA A 24 1.23 -64.93 -27.72
N LYS A 25 2.46 -65.33 -27.36
CA LYS A 25 3.19 -64.76 -26.21
C LYS A 25 3.73 -63.34 -26.48
N ILE A 26 4.06 -63.04 -27.74
CA ILE A 26 4.62 -61.74 -28.16
C ILE A 26 3.53 -60.65 -28.22
N GLU A 27 2.33 -60.97 -28.74
CA GLU A 27 1.20 -60.02 -28.79
C GLU A 27 0.71 -59.60 -27.39
N VAL A 28 0.60 -60.54 -26.45
CA VAL A 28 0.15 -60.25 -25.08
C VAL A 28 1.16 -59.38 -24.32
N GLN A 29 2.46 -59.64 -24.48
CA GLN A 29 3.51 -58.80 -23.89
C GLN A 29 3.49 -57.38 -24.44
N ASN A 30 3.26 -57.20 -25.75
CA ASN A 30 3.14 -55.88 -26.37
C ASN A 30 1.91 -55.10 -25.87
N ILE A 31 0.76 -55.77 -25.69
CA ILE A 31 -0.46 -55.14 -25.13
C ILE A 31 -0.24 -54.67 -23.70
N GLN A 32 0.42 -55.48 -22.86
CA GLN A 32 0.73 -55.12 -21.48
C GLN A 32 1.68 -53.92 -21.39
N VAL A 33 2.71 -53.88 -22.25
CA VAL A 33 3.65 -52.76 -22.33
C VAL A 33 2.94 -51.47 -22.78
N ILE A 34 2.07 -51.55 -23.78
CA ILE A 34 1.28 -50.39 -24.25
C ILE A 34 0.34 -49.88 -23.15
N ALA A 35 -0.30 -50.76 -22.39
CA ALA A 35 -1.17 -50.38 -21.27
C ALA A 35 -0.38 -49.66 -20.14
N ASN A 36 0.80 -50.18 -19.79
CA ASN A 36 1.68 -49.57 -18.80
C ASN A 36 2.18 -48.19 -19.26
N LEU A 37 2.52 -48.03 -20.54
CA LEU A 37 2.94 -46.75 -21.12
C LEU A 37 1.80 -45.72 -21.09
N ARG A 38 0.56 -46.13 -21.39
CA ARG A 38 -0.62 -45.28 -21.26
C ARG A 38 -0.86 -44.85 -19.81
N ASN A 39 -0.73 -45.76 -18.85
CA ASN A 39 -0.87 -45.46 -17.42
C ASN A 39 0.21 -44.48 -16.94
N LEU A 40 1.46 -44.66 -17.36
CA LEU A 40 2.56 -43.76 -17.04
C LEU A 40 2.33 -42.37 -17.65
N HIS A 41 1.84 -42.30 -18.89
CA HIS A 41 1.50 -41.06 -19.56
C HIS A 41 0.36 -40.32 -18.84
N GLN A 42 -0.71 -41.04 -18.47
CA GLN A 42 -1.83 -40.49 -17.69
C GLN A 42 -1.37 -39.96 -16.32
N HIS A 43 -0.50 -40.70 -15.63
CA HIS A 43 0.07 -40.26 -14.35
C HIS A 43 0.91 -38.99 -14.51
N THR A 44 1.71 -38.92 -15.56
CA THR A 44 2.53 -37.75 -15.90
C THR A 44 1.67 -36.53 -16.22
N ILE A 45 0.59 -36.69 -16.99
CA ILE A 45 -0.38 -35.62 -17.26
C ILE A 45 -1.02 -35.13 -15.96
N LYS A 46 -1.47 -36.06 -15.10
CA LYS A 46 -2.13 -35.73 -13.82
C LYS A 46 -1.21 -34.93 -12.89
N LEU A 47 0.07 -35.28 -12.83
CA LEU A 47 1.09 -34.53 -12.09
C LEU A 47 1.30 -33.12 -12.67
N SER A 48 1.42 -33.00 -13.99
CA SER A 48 1.59 -31.71 -14.66
C SER A 48 0.41 -30.77 -14.44
N VAL A 49 -0.82 -31.28 -14.52
CA VAL A 49 -2.04 -30.51 -14.21
C VAL A 49 -2.08 -30.06 -12.75
N LYS A 50 -1.69 -30.92 -11.81
CA LYS A 50 -1.62 -30.57 -10.37
C LYS A 50 -0.60 -29.46 -10.11
N ASN A 51 0.56 -29.52 -10.77
CA ASN A 51 1.60 -28.49 -10.66
C ASN A 51 1.18 -27.16 -11.28
N LEU A 52 0.48 -27.19 -12.43
CA LEU A 52 -0.09 -25.99 -13.05
C LEU A 52 -1.13 -25.32 -12.14
N LYS A 53 -2.05 -26.09 -11.54
CA LYS A 53 -3.04 -25.57 -10.58
C LYS A 53 -2.38 -24.95 -9.35
N ARG A 54 -1.33 -25.58 -8.80
CA ARG A 54 -0.54 -25.00 -7.70
C ARG A 54 0.14 -23.69 -8.10
N LYS A 55 0.75 -23.63 -9.28
CA LYS A 55 1.41 -22.42 -9.79
C LYS A 55 0.40 -21.27 -9.99
N GLN A 56 -0.80 -21.57 -10.50
CA GLN A 56 -1.88 -20.59 -10.62
C GLN A 56 -2.38 -20.09 -9.26
N SER A 57 -2.55 -21.00 -8.29
CA SER A 57 -2.93 -20.63 -6.90
C SER A 57 -1.89 -19.72 -6.26
N ASN A 58 -0.61 -20.06 -6.36
CA ASN A 58 0.49 -19.26 -5.83
C ASN A 58 0.54 -17.87 -6.48
N ASN A 59 0.43 -17.79 -7.82
CA ASN A 59 0.37 -16.51 -8.52
C ASN A 59 -0.86 -15.67 -8.13
N THR A 60 -1.98 -16.31 -7.81
CA THR A 60 -3.21 -15.62 -7.37
C THR A 60 -3.08 -15.12 -5.93
N GLN A 61 -2.48 -15.92 -5.04
CA GLN A 61 -2.14 -15.50 -3.67
C GLN A 61 -1.09 -14.37 -3.68
N GLU A 62 -0.06 -14.45 -4.51
CA GLU A 62 0.92 -13.37 -4.70
C GLU A 62 0.27 -12.09 -5.25
N LYS A 63 -0.64 -12.19 -6.23
CA LYS A 63 -1.41 -11.03 -6.71
C LYS A 63 -2.34 -10.44 -5.65
N MET A 64 -2.97 -11.27 -4.82
CA MET A 64 -3.80 -10.79 -3.70
C MET A 64 -2.94 -10.16 -2.59
N ALA A 65 -1.78 -10.73 -2.27
CA ALA A 65 -0.82 -10.16 -1.34
C ALA A 65 -0.24 -8.83 -1.87
N ALA A 66 0.05 -8.73 -3.16
CA ALA A 66 0.47 -7.49 -3.82
C ALA A 66 -0.65 -6.43 -3.84
N ARG A 67 -1.92 -6.84 -3.95
CA ARG A 67 -3.08 -5.93 -3.89
C ARG A 67 -3.41 -5.48 -2.46
N ASN A 68 -3.07 -6.31 -1.47
CA ASN A 68 -3.16 -6.00 -0.04
C ASN A 68 -1.92 -5.22 0.48
N GLN A 69 -0.99 -4.83 -0.40
CA GLN A 69 0.04 -3.87 -0.01
C GLN A 69 -0.65 -2.59 0.45
N THR A 70 -0.48 -2.28 1.73
CA THR A 70 -0.72 -0.95 2.29
C THR A 70 -0.03 0.05 1.40
N LYS A 71 -0.78 0.75 0.56
CA LYS A 71 -0.24 1.92 -0.14
C LYS A 71 0.08 2.94 0.94
N ASP A 72 1.34 3.34 1.06
CA ASP A 72 1.72 4.39 1.99
C ASP A 72 0.93 5.65 1.66
N LEU A 73 -0.02 5.98 2.53
CA LEU A 73 -0.75 7.22 2.48
C LEU A 73 0.21 8.34 2.84
N LYS A 74 0.13 9.50 2.18
CA LYS A 74 0.98 10.64 2.51
C LYS A 74 0.80 11.08 3.98
N CYS A 75 -0.44 11.04 4.49
CA CYS A 75 -0.77 11.31 5.90
C CYS A 75 -0.50 10.11 6.83
N ALA A 76 0.65 9.44 6.68
CA ALA A 76 1.01 8.31 7.53
C ALA A 76 1.39 8.78 8.95
N THR A 77 0.47 8.63 9.89
CA THR A 77 0.68 8.99 11.31
C THR A 77 1.86 8.26 11.95
N HIS A 78 2.16 7.04 11.50
CA HIS A 78 3.35 6.31 11.98
C HIS A 78 4.67 7.00 11.60
N LEU A 79 4.78 7.55 10.38
CA LEU A 79 5.97 8.29 9.97
C LEU A 79 6.14 9.57 10.79
N LEU A 80 5.03 10.27 11.08
CA LEU A 80 5.03 11.46 11.91
C LEU A 80 5.46 11.13 13.36
N SER A 81 4.88 10.07 13.93
CA SER A 81 5.21 9.57 15.27
C SER A 81 6.69 9.20 15.39
N ASP A 82 7.25 8.53 14.37
CA ASP A 82 8.66 8.19 14.31
C ASP A 82 9.57 9.42 14.30
N LYS A 83 9.19 10.48 13.57
CA LYS A 83 9.93 11.74 13.57
C LYS A 83 9.89 12.44 14.93
N PHE A 84 8.73 12.50 15.57
CA PHE A 84 8.63 13.07 16.91
C PHE A 84 9.44 12.26 17.92
N ARG A 85 9.42 10.93 17.86
CA ARG A 85 10.21 10.07 18.76
C ARG A 85 11.71 10.36 18.67
N ASN A 86 12.24 10.55 17.47
CA ASN A 86 13.66 10.78 17.21
C ASN A 86 14.10 12.25 17.39
N MET A 87 13.17 13.16 17.67
CA MET A 87 13.45 14.57 17.89
C MET A 87 13.92 14.82 19.33
N SER A 88 14.82 15.79 19.54
CA SER A 88 15.28 16.17 20.89
C SER A 88 14.16 16.80 21.72
N GLU A 89 14.29 16.80 23.05
CA GLU A 89 13.26 17.37 23.93
C GLU A 89 13.10 18.89 23.76
N GLU A 90 14.18 19.62 23.45
CA GLU A 90 14.13 21.05 23.18
C GLU A 90 13.33 21.35 21.91
N LYS A 91 13.54 20.56 20.85
CA LYS A 91 12.76 20.67 19.62
C LYS A 91 11.29 20.29 19.85
N LYS A 92 11.02 19.27 20.66
CA LYS A 92 9.64 18.90 21.04
C LYS A 92 8.96 20.02 21.83
N ALA A 93 9.66 20.67 22.76
CA ALA A 93 9.14 21.81 23.50
C ALA A 93 8.69 22.92 22.54
N ILE A 94 9.54 23.27 21.56
CA ILE A 94 9.17 24.26 20.53
C ILE A 94 7.93 23.84 19.74
N VAL A 95 7.80 22.56 19.37
CA VAL A 95 6.59 22.07 18.67
C VAL A 95 5.34 22.20 19.53
N ARG A 96 5.42 21.96 20.85
CA ARG A 96 4.31 22.18 21.78
C ARG A 96 3.95 23.67 21.86
N ASP A 97 4.95 24.54 21.95
CA ASP A 97 4.76 26.00 21.99
C ASP A 97 4.12 26.53 20.70
N LEU A 98 4.37 25.88 19.56
CA LEU A 98 3.70 26.19 18.29
C LEU A 98 2.23 25.71 18.23
N GLY A 99 1.72 25.04 19.26
CA GLY A 99 0.34 24.53 19.31
C GLY A 99 0.14 23.18 18.62
N PHE A 100 1.22 22.45 18.34
CA PHE A 100 1.19 21.12 17.68
C PHE A 100 1.48 19.97 18.64
N GLY A 101 1.46 20.20 19.96
CA GLY A 101 1.68 19.17 20.97
C GLY A 101 0.72 17.98 20.84
N GLY A 102 -0.53 18.23 20.44
CA GLY A 102 -1.53 17.17 20.20
C GLY A 102 -1.12 16.16 19.13
N LEU A 103 -0.40 16.60 18.09
CA LEU A 103 0.06 15.71 17.01
C LEU A 103 1.06 14.65 17.50
N MET A 104 1.80 14.92 18.57
CA MET A 104 2.74 13.95 19.15
C MET A 104 2.04 12.77 19.82
N HIS A 105 0.78 12.96 20.22
CA HIS A 105 -0.02 11.95 20.91
C HIS A 105 -0.91 11.15 19.97
N ILE A 106 -0.94 11.51 18.67
CA ILE A 106 -1.70 10.75 17.68
C ILE A 106 -1.08 9.36 17.54
N PRO A 107 -1.87 8.30 17.79
CA PRO A 107 -1.34 6.95 17.66
C PRO A 107 -0.94 6.66 16.19
N PRO A 108 0.06 5.79 15.97
CA PRO A 108 0.41 5.32 14.63
C PRO A 108 -0.75 4.47 14.08
N LEU A 109 -1.63 5.11 13.31
CA LEU A 109 -2.78 4.51 12.67
C LEU A 109 -2.39 3.91 11.32
N ARG A 110 -2.81 2.66 11.08
CA ARG A 110 -2.81 2.03 9.77
C ARG A 110 -4.26 1.91 9.31
N VAL A 111 -4.68 2.78 8.40
CA VAL A 111 -6.05 2.74 7.89
C VAL A 111 -6.09 1.80 6.69
N HIS A 112 -6.89 0.74 6.79
CA HIS A 112 -7.05 -0.21 5.69
C HIS A 112 -7.68 0.48 4.48
N HIS A 113 -7.19 0.18 3.28
CA HIS A 113 -7.64 0.84 2.05
C HIS A 113 -9.16 0.68 1.80
N GLN A 114 -9.75 -0.44 2.23
CA GLN A 114 -11.20 -0.64 2.16
C GLN A 114 -11.97 0.40 2.98
N LEU A 115 -11.53 0.65 4.22
CA LEU A 115 -12.15 1.65 5.09
C LEU A 115 -12.00 3.06 4.50
N LEU A 116 -10.83 3.41 3.96
CA LEU A 116 -10.64 4.70 3.29
C LEU A 116 -11.59 4.88 2.09
N ARG A 117 -11.78 3.82 1.31
CA ARG A 117 -12.71 3.84 0.18
C ARG A 117 -14.15 4.04 0.64
N GLU A 118 -14.57 3.34 1.68
CA GLU A 118 -15.90 3.52 2.26
C GLU A 118 -16.09 4.95 2.80
N LEU A 119 -15.11 5.47 3.55
CA LEU A 119 -15.15 6.85 4.05
C LEU A 119 -15.23 7.87 2.91
N ALA A 120 -14.44 7.69 1.85
CA ALA A 120 -14.45 8.57 0.69
C ALA A 120 -15.79 8.53 -0.06
N ASN A 121 -16.39 7.34 -0.22
CA ASN A 121 -17.67 7.18 -0.91
C ASN A 121 -18.85 7.78 -0.14
N ASN A 122 -18.76 7.79 1.19
CA ASN A 122 -19.81 8.35 2.05
C ASN A 122 -19.61 9.83 2.41
N PHE A 123 -18.51 10.45 1.95
CA PHE A 123 -18.24 11.87 2.21
C PHE A 123 -18.93 12.77 1.19
N LYS A 124 -19.84 13.63 1.66
CA LYS A 124 -20.51 14.67 0.87
C LYS A 124 -19.68 15.94 0.90
N LEU A 125 -18.89 16.17 -0.16
CA LEU A 125 -17.97 17.29 -0.27
C LEU A 125 -18.65 18.66 -0.11
N GLY A 126 -19.79 18.90 -0.76
CA GLY A 126 -20.48 20.19 -0.70
C GLY A 126 -21.02 20.56 0.69
N GLU A 127 -21.31 19.56 1.52
CA GLU A 127 -21.84 19.76 2.87
C GLU A 127 -20.78 19.62 3.96
N ASN A 128 -19.57 19.17 3.58
CA ASN A 128 -18.55 18.69 4.50
C ASN A 128 -19.11 17.68 5.51
N ARG A 129 -19.91 16.73 5.05
CA ARG A 129 -20.62 15.76 5.90
C ARG A 129 -20.17 14.35 5.57
N LEU A 130 -19.84 13.56 6.59
CA LEU A 130 -19.61 12.14 6.45
C LEU A 130 -20.88 11.38 6.86
N GLU A 131 -21.42 10.60 5.94
CA GLU A 131 -22.53 9.70 6.20
C GLU A 131 -22.00 8.34 6.67
N THR A 132 -22.66 7.76 7.65
CA THR A 132 -22.42 6.39 8.09
C THR A 132 -23.76 5.66 8.08
N GLY A 133 -23.75 4.33 8.17
CA GLY A 133 -25.00 3.54 8.17
C GLY A 133 -25.95 3.84 9.33
N TYR A 134 -25.49 4.54 10.37
CA TYR A 134 -26.26 4.89 11.56
C TYR A 134 -26.57 6.38 11.67
N ASP A 135 -25.62 7.22 11.27
CA ASP A 135 -25.69 8.66 11.53
C ASP A 135 -24.87 9.46 10.52
N SER A 136 -25.10 10.77 10.46
CA SER A 136 -24.27 11.67 9.64
C SER A 136 -23.64 12.77 10.49
N PHE A 137 -22.35 13.01 10.29
CA PHE A 137 -21.63 14.03 11.04
C PHE A 137 -20.99 15.06 10.11
N LYS A 138 -21.32 16.33 10.37
CA LYS A 138 -20.65 17.46 9.73
C LYS A 138 -19.22 17.58 10.25
N ILE A 139 -18.25 17.51 9.34
CA ILE A 139 -16.85 17.83 9.58
C ILE A 139 -16.73 19.36 9.60
N THR A 140 -16.10 19.88 10.64
CA THR A 140 -15.86 21.32 10.81
C THR A 140 -14.42 21.52 11.25
N PRO A 141 -13.79 22.66 10.94
CA PRO A 141 -12.45 22.99 11.41
C PRO A 141 -12.28 22.74 12.91
N ARG A 142 -13.25 23.14 13.74
CA ARG A 142 -13.22 22.92 15.19
C ARG A 142 -13.14 21.44 15.58
N LYS A 143 -13.91 20.56 14.92
CA LYS A 143 -13.86 19.12 15.17
C LYS A 143 -12.51 18.52 14.76
N ILE A 144 -11.96 18.98 13.63
CA ILE A 144 -10.62 18.58 13.17
C ILE A 144 -9.57 19.04 14.19
N GLY A 145 -9.64 20.30 14.61
CA GLY A 145 -8.75 20.87 15.63
C GLY A 145 -8.76 20.08 16.93
N HIS A 146 -9.93 19.75 17.45
CA HIS A 146 -10.07 18.89 18.64
C HIS A 146 -9.50 17.48 18.41
N ALA A 147 -9.77 16.87 17.26
CA ALA A 147 -9.30 15.50 16.97
C ALA A 147 -7.78 15.41 16.79
N LEU A 148 -7.17 16.43 16.20
CA LEU A 148 -5.73 16.51 15.95
C LEU A 148 -4.95 17.21 17.09
N GLY A 149 -5.65 17.88 18.00
CA GLY A 149 -5.05 18.74 19.01
C GLY A 149 -4.28 19.92 18.42
N ILE A 150 -4.86 20.59 17.42
CA ILE A 150 -4.33 21.81 16.78
C ILE A 150 -5.35 22.96 16.90
N ASN A 151 -4.87 24.21 16.87
CA ASN A 151 -5.77 25.36 16.88
C ASN A 151 -6.56 25.43 15.56
N ALA A 152 -7.90 25.48 15.67
CA ALA A 152 -8.81 25.60 14.54
C ALA A 152 -9.72 26.84 14.66
N THR A 153 -9.24 27.85 15.38
CA THR A 153 -9.90 29.14 15.60
C THR A 153 -8.97 30.28 15.16
N GLY A 154 -9.55 31.47 14.99
CA GLY A 154 -8.83 32.64 14.49
C GLY A 154 -8.86 32.76 12.97
N ASP A 155 -8.03 33.66 12.47
CA ASP A 155 -7.99 34.00 11.05
C ASP A 155 -7.35 32.91 10.20
N LEU A 156 -7.85 32.75 8.98
CA LEU A 156 -7.23 31.91 7.96
C LEU A 156 -5.89 32.50 7.50
N PHE A 157 -5.05 31.64 6.94
CA PHE A 157 -3.84 32.08 6.27
C PHE A 157 -4.19 32.76 4.93
N PRO A 158 -3.39 33.73 4.48
CA PRO A 158 -3.52 34.26 3.12
C PRO A 158 -3.31 33.14 2.11
N GLU A 159 -4.07 33.15 1.02
CA GLU A 159 -4.00 32.12 -0.02
C GLU A 159 -2.64 32.10 -0.74
N LYS A 160 -2.01 33.26 -0.88
CA LYS A 160 -0.76 33.43 -1.61
C LYS A 160 0.18 34.43 -0.94
N VAL A 161 1.48 34.20 -1.14
CA VAL A 161 2.52 35.16 -0.77
C VAL A 161 2.84 36.03 -1.97
N GLU A 162 2.67 37.35 -1.83
CA GLU A 162 3.08 38.30 -2.86
C GLU A 162 4.57 38.63 -2.73
N TYR A 163 5.41 37.97 -3.53
CA TYR A 163 6.87 38.14 -3.48
C TYR A 163 7.34 39.61 -3.56
N LYS A 164 6.64 40.44 -4.35
CA LYS A 164 6.96 41.87 -4.49
C LYS A 164 6.76 42.68 -3.20
N LYS A 165 5.87 42.24 -2.31
CA LYS A 165 5.55 42.89 -1.03
C LYS A 165 6.39 42.35 0.13
N LEU A 166 7.23 41.35 -0.10
CA LEU A 166 8.12 40.81 0.93
C LEU A 166 9.26 41.78 1.25
N SER A 167 9.70 41.80 2.51
CA SER A 167 10.96 42.42 2.91
C SER A 167 12.16 41.72 2.25
N GLU A 168 13.33 42.35 2.21
CA GLU A 168 14.54 41.69 1.64
C GLU A 168 14.93 40.43 2.42
N ASP A 169 14.79 40.44 3.75
CA ASP A 169 15.02 39.27 4.58
C ASP A 169 14.02 38.14 4.26
N ASP A 170 12.74 38.47 4.08
CA ASP A 170 11.71 37.49 3.71
C ASP A 170 11.93 36.93 2.30
N LYS A 171 12.47 37.73 1.37
CA LYS A 171 12.86 37.23 0.03
C LYS A 171 14.01 36.23 0.13
N ILE A 172 14.96 36.40 1.05
CA ILE A 172 16.03 35.42 1.29
C ILE A 172 15.41 34.10 1.80
N ILE A 173 14.48 34.19 2.74
CA ILE A 173 13.76 33.01 3.29
C ILE A 173 12.94 32.32 2.20
N PHE A 174 12.21 33.08 1.39
CA PHE A 174 11.43 32.57 0.25
C PHE A 174 12.33 31.76 -0.69
N ARG A 175 13.44 32.35 -1.13
CA ARG A 175 14.40 31.71 -2.04
C ARG A 175 15.03 30.45 -1.43
N ARG A 176 15.29 30.44 -0.12
CA ARG A 176 15.84 29.26 0.58
C ARG A 176 14.93 28.05 0.51
N PHE A 177 13.61 28.23 0.60
CA PHE A 177 12.65 27.13 0.62
C PHE A 177 12.08 26.79 -0.77
N GLN A 178 12.23 27.68 -1.74
CA GLN A 178 11.78 27.43 -3.10
C GLN A 178 12.39 26.15 -3.68
N GLY A 179 11.55 25.25 -4.17
CA GLY A 179 11.98 24.01 -4.83
C GLY A 179 12.53 22.92 -3.90
N LYS A 180 12.62 23.15 -2.58
CA LYS A 180 13.02 22.12 -1.62
C LYS A 180 12.01 20.97 -1.61
N THR A 181 12.54 19.76 -1.41
CA THR A 181 11.73 18.54 -1.31
C THR A 181 11.36 18.24 0.13
N LEU A 182 10.32 17.43 0.34
CA LEU A 182 9.97 16.93 1.68
C LEU A 182 11.14 16.20 2.33
N LYS A 183 11.93 15.43 1.56
CA LYS A 183 13.11 14.72 2.07
C LYS A 183 14.16 15.71 2.59
N SER A 184 14.59 16.65 1.75
CA SER A 184 15.57 17.67 2.17
C SER A 184 15.11 18.50 3.37
N LEU A 185 13.80 18.77 3.45
CA LEU A 185 13.22 19.52 4.57
C LEU A 185 13.21 18.68 5.85
N THR A 186 12.94 17.38 5.73
CA THR A 186 12.97 16.43 6.85
C THR A 186 14.38 16.30 7.40
N ASP A 187 15.38 16.15 6.53
CA ASP A 187 16.78 16.02 6.93
C ASP A 187 17.25 17.30 7.66
N GLU A 188 16.97 18.47 7.08
CA GLU A 188 17.30 19.76 7.70
C GLU A 188 16.56 19.99 9.03
N MET A 189 15.31 19.55 9.17
CA MET A 189 14.55 19.61 10.43
C MET A 189 15.25 18.82 11.54
N MET A 190 15.80 17.66 11.21
CA MET A 190 16.48 16.79 12.16
C MET A 190 17.87 17.31 12.51
N GLU A 191 18.60 17.87 11.55
CA GLU A 191 19.98 18.33 11.70
C GLU A 191 20.11 19.72 12.36
N ILE A 192 19.18 20.64 12.10
CA ILE A 192 19.31 22.02 12.59
C ILE A 192 19.38 22.08 14.12
N GLY A 193 20.29 22.89 14.66
CA GLY A 193 20.34 23.20 16.09
C GLY A 193 19.14 24.00 16.57
N VAL A 194 19.00 24.14 17.88
CA VAL A 194 18.03 25.05 18.53
C VAL A 194 18.68 25.83 19.68
N GLY A 195 20.00 26.04 19.59
CA GLY A 195 20.80 26.65 20.66
C GLY A 195 20.67 28.17 20.72
N ASN A 196 20.35 28.82 19.59
CA ASN A 196 20.17 30.26 19.51
C ASN A 196 18.83 30.66 18.84
N GLU A 197 18.44 31.93 18.99
CA GLU A 197 17.17 32.49 18.51
C GLU A 197 16.96 32.29 16.99
N LYS A 198 18.02 32.52 16.19
CA LYS A 198 17.97 32.41 14.73
C LYS A 198 17.74 30.98 14.27
N GLU A 199 18.44 30.03 14.87
CA GLU A 199 18.24 28.59 14.66
C GLU A 199 16.84 28.15 15.07
N ARG A 200 16.38 28.59 16.25
CA ARG A 200 15.01 28.29 16.72
C ARG A 200 13.96 28.80 15.76
N LEU A 201 14.07 30.04 15.28
CA LEU A 201 13.14 30.60 14.30
C LEU A 201 13.15 29.82 12.98
N MET A 202 14.34 29.44 12.50
CA MET A 202 14.45 28.63 11.29
C MET A 202 13.90 27.21 11.47
N PHE A 203 14.15 26.58 12.62
CA PHE A 203 13.55 25.30 12.98
C PHE A 203 12.02 25.40 12.98
N LYS A 204 11.44 26.43 13.61
CA LYS A 204 9.98 26.66 13.60
C LYS A 204 9.46 26.72 12.17
N ARG A 205 10.08 27.50 11.28
CA ARG A 205 9.67 27.59 9.85
C ARG A 205 9.79 26.27 9.10
N ILE A 206 10.90 25.55 9.30
CA ILE A 206 11.11 24.22 8.69
C ILE A 206 10.05 23.24 9.17
N PHE A 207 9.76 23.21 10.47
CA PHE A 207 8.76 22.35 11.07
C PHE A 207 7.36 22.64 10.51
N ILE A 208 6.97 23.92 10.40
CA ILE A 208 5.70 24.32 9.80
C ILE A 208 5.57 23.81 8.36
N LEU A 209 6.60 24.03 7.53
CA LEU A 209 6.61 23.51 6.16
C LEU A 209 6.53 21.98 6.12
N TYR A 210 7.24 21.31 7.02
CA TYR A 210 7.29 19.85 7.09
C TYR A 210 5.90 19.31 7.44
N ILE A 211 5.25 19.85 8.49
CA ILE A 211 3.95 19.34 8.92
C ILE A 211 2.85 19.62 7.89
N GLN A 212 2.91 20.75 7.20
CA GLN A 212 2.01 21.01 6.07
C GLN A 212 2.21 19.98 4.96
N MET A 213 3.44 19.77 4.51
CA MET A 213 3.71 18.85 3.40
C MET A 213 3.47 17.37 3.74
N ALA A 214 3.77 16.96 4.97
CA ALA A 214 3.71 15.58 5.40
C ALA A 214 2.30 15.18 5.89
N PHE A 215 1.54 16.12 6.44
CA PHE A 215 0.35 15.75 7.21
C PHE A 215 -0.88 16.62 6.95
N LEU A 216 -0.79 17.95 7.07
CA LEU A 216 -1.97 18.83 7.04
C LEU A 216 -2.45 19.13 5.63
N LEU A 217 -1.53 19.44 4.71
CA LEU A 217 -1.82 19.82 3.33
C LEU A 217 -0.88 19.09 2.34
N PRO A 218 -0.88 17.75 2.33
CA PRO A 218 -0.02 17.01 1.42
C PRO A 218 -0.45 17.22 -0.03
N THR A 219 0.45 17.77 -0.84
CA THR A 219 0.23 17.90 -2.29
C THR A 219 0.77 16.66 -3.03
N THR A 220 0.39 16.43 -4.29
CA THR A 220 0.92 15.32 -5.11
C THR A 220 2.41 15.48 -5.39
N ILE A 221 2.88 16.73 -5.52
CA ILE A 221 4.27 17.10 -5.77
C ILE A 221 5.08 16.96 -4.47
N ASN A 222 6.28 16.41 -4.54
CA ASN A 222 7.16 16.23 -3.37
C ASN A 222 7.99 17.49 -3.02
N LYS A 223 7.68 18.64 -3.63
CA LYS A 223 8.37 19.93 -3.46
C LYS A 223 7.45 20.93 -2.76
N ILE A 224 8.05 21.90 -2.09
CA ILE A 224 7.32 23.02 -1.49
C ILE A 224 6.53 23.76 -2.58
N SER A 225 5.22 23.83 -2.38
CA SER A 225 4.26 24.56 -3.21
C SER A 225 4.01 25.96 -2.63
N PRO A 226 3.62 26.95 -3.44
CA PRO A 226 3.25 28.29 -2.94
C PRO A 226 2.25 28.29 -1.79
N VAL A 227 1.34 27.31 -1.73
CA VAL A 227 0.33 27.17 -0.66
C VAL A 227 0.92 26.90 0.73
N HIS A 228 2.17 26.41 0.81
CA HIS A 228 2.85 26.16 2.10
C HIS A 228 3.60 27.39 2.63
N LEU A 229 3.81 28.42 1.81
CA LEU A 229 4.65 29.56 2.16
C LEU A 229 4.00 30.61 3.08
N PRO A 230 2.68 30.88 3.04
CA PRO A 230 2.10 31.94 3.88
C PRO A 230 2.39 31.80 5.39
N PRO A 231 2.30 30.59 6.00
CA PRO A 231 2.53 30.45 7.44
C PRO A 231 3.93 30.84 7.92
N ILE A 232 4.99 30.57 7.15
CA ILE A 232 6.38 30.83 7.59
C ILE A 232 6.73 32.32 7.69
N PHE A 233 5.88 33.20 7.15
CA PHE A 233 6.00 34.66 7.24
C PHE A 233 5.08 35.27 8.31
N LYS A 234 4.31 34.46 9.04
CA LYS A 234 3.39 34.91 10.11
C LYS A 234 3.74 34.26 11.45
N MET A 235 5.04 34.13 11.74
CA MET A 235 5.54 33.41 12.90
C MET A 235 5.08 33.99 14.24
N ASP A 236 4.88 35.31 14.33
CA ASP A 236 4.50 35.97 15.59
C ASP A 236 3.05 35.68 16.00
N SER A 237 2.18 35.35 15.04
CA SER A 237 0.75 35.04 15.28
C SER A 237 0.42 33.58 14.97
N ILE A 238 1.44 32.72 14.81
CA ILE A 238 1.29 31.38 14.23
C ILE A 238 0.39 30.44 15.06
N THR A 239 0.40 30.62 16.38
CA THR A 239 -0.38 29.84 17.35
C THR A 239 -1.85 30.23 17.36
N GLU A 240 -2.17 31.46 16.96
CA GLU A 240 -3.52 32.03 16.93
C GLU A 240 -4.25 31.75 15.62
N ARG A 241 -3.55 31.22 14.60
CA ARG A 241 -4.13 30.94 13.28
C ARG A 241 -4.97 29.68 13.27
N ASN A 242 -5.95 29.68 12.37
CA ASN A 242 -6.82 28.55 12.15
C ASN A 242 -6.16 27.50 11.24
N TRP A 243 -5.52 26.51 11.84
CA TRP A 243 -4.94 25.35 11.13
C TRP A 243 -6.01 24.38 10.64
N GLY A 244 -7.16 24.31 11.31
CA GLY A 244 -8.30 23.51 10.88
C GLY A 244 -8.93 23.98 9.57
N GLY A 245 -8.69 25.23 9.17
CA GLY A 245 -9.14 25.80 7.89
C GLY A 245 -8.28 25.41 6.69
N MET A 246 -7.22 24.61 6.87
CA MET A 246 -6.43 24.04 5.78
C MET A 246 -7.07 22.78 5.17
N PHE A 247 -8.10 22.23 5.82
CA PHE A 247 -8.77 20.98 5.44
C PHE A 247 -10.09 21.20 4.70
#